data_AF-A0A401FWH0-F1
#
_entry.id   AF-A0A401FWH0-F1
#
_cell.length_a   1.000
_cell.length_b   1.000
_cell.length_c   1.000
_cell.angle_alpha   90.00
_cell.angle_beta   90.00
_cell.angle_gamma   90.00
#
_symmetry.space_group_name_H-M   'P 1'
#
loop_
_entity.id
_entity.type
_entity.pdbx_description
1 polymer ?
#
loop_
_entity_poly.entity_id
_entity_poly.type
_entity_poly.pdbx_seq_one_letter_code
_entity_poly.pdbx_strand_id
1 'polypeptide(L)'
;MLGKISSWHEFLEVEITDFEKLPRRKLKSGKRDIKERLFHEIKKFCSKNFEGMDIKQLSNLYEEIKANRGVEIPLNEFEQQFSKVKRDILRGAPSHLTVCISLWGFKLRFPEDELTNDLSEAIIIASESNNQIECLSKKMHKDLKEEEEHLKSLLRTMKFSSRSIVLGCFNLLETYLNGLAWDFMQTNDITNLSNRKKKTLEDATSVSIRDKLIKYPEIISGKKLWDQNDSDFDSFVNTVKPYRDSLVHPSPFSAPEKFGGYDKLRLLYRIDFDTAMLTVNLLVKLIKRINTHIGGPENKYPIWLSELVKILKNIKISI
;
A
#
# COMPACT_ATOMS: atom_id res chain seq x y z
N MET A 1 -18.12 -15.18 6.32
CA MET A 1 -17.81 -16.59 6.62
C MET A 1 -16.92 -16.76 7.85
N LEU A 2 -16.00 -15.83 8.16
CA LEU A 2 -15.14 -15.97 9.36
C LEU A 2 -15.22 -14.82 10.39
N GLY A 3 -15.84 -13.68 10.09
CA GLY A 3 -15.81 -12.51 10.98
C GLY A 3 -16.54 -12.62 12.33
N LYS A 4 -17.20 -13.75 12.62
CA LYS A 4 -17.75 -14.07 13.96
C LYS A 4 -16.91 -15.09 14.73
N ILE A 5 -15.93 -15.70 14.05
CA ILE A 5 -15.07 -16.73 14.59
C ILE A 5 -13.84 -16.03 15.16
N SER A 6 -13.61 -16.26 16.44
CA SER A 6 -12.54 -15.59 17.20
C SER A 6 -11.18 -16.25 17.04
N SER A 7 -11.14 -17.52 16.61
CA SER A 7 -9.91 -18.29 16.48
C SER A 7 -9.98 -19.40 15.43
N TRP A 8 -8.82 -19.83 14.92
CA TRP A 8 -8.74 -21.01 14.05
C TRP A 8 -9.15 -22.30 14.77
N HIS A 9 -9.03 -22.35 16.10
CA HIS A 9 -9.50 -23.50 16.86
C HIS A 9 -11.03 -23.62 16.79
N GLU A 10 -11.75 -22.53 17.01
CA GLU A 10 -13.21 -22.46 16.84
C GLU A 10 -13.63 -22.78 15.40
N PHE A 11 -12.87 -22.33 14.39
CA PHE A 11 -13.12 -22.69 12.99
C PHE A 11 -13.01 -24.20 12.73
N LEU A 12 -12.00 -24.85 13.31
CA LEU A 12 -11.71 -26.27 13.09
C LEU A 12 -12.48 -27.20 14.03
N GLU A 13 -13.14 -26.67 15.06
CA GLU A 13 -13.91 -27.44 16.05
C GLU A 13 -15.00 -28.29 15.39
N VAL A 14 -15.52 -27.85 14.25
CA VAL A 14 -16.52 -28.57 13.45
C VAL A 14 -16.02 -29.96 13.03
N GLU A 15 -14.72 -30.18 12.87
CA GLU A 15 -14.17 -31.49 12.47
C GLU A 15 -13.86 -32.40 13.67
N ILE A 16 -13.60 -31.80 14.82
CA ILE A 16 -13.27 -32.50 16.05
C ILE A 16 -14.56 -32.89 16.79
N THR A 17 -15.67 -32.20 16.50
CA THR A 17 -16.97 -32.46 17.10
C THR A 17 -17.50 -33.83 16.68
N ASP A 18 -17.57 -34.75 17.64
CA ASP A 18 -18.26 -36.03 17.47
C ASP A 18 -19.78 -35.80 17.45
N PHE A 19 -20.33 -35.60 16.25
CA PHE A 19 -21.76 -35.36 16.06
C PHE A 19 -22.64 -36.56 16.47
N GLU A 20 -22.08 -37.77 16.57
CA GLU A 20 -22.83 -38.96 16.99
C GLU A 20 -23.15 -38.90 18.50
N LYS A 21 -22.28 -38.26 19.28
CA LYS A 21 -22.47 -38.06 20.73
C LYS A 21 -23.37 -36.87 21.07
N LEU A 22 -23.76 -36.05 20.09
CA LEU A 22 -24.58 -34.87 20.35
C LEU A 22 -26.07 -35.23 20.52
N PRO A 23 -26.78 -34.62 21.50
CA PRO A 23 -28.21 -34.81 21.66
C PRO A 23 -28.98 -34.51 20.37
N ARG A 24 -29.91 -35.39 19.98
CA ARG A 24 -30.75 -35.23 18.77
C ARG A 24 -31.44 -33.87 18.66
N ARG A 25 -31.80 -33.26 19.80
CA ARG A 25 -32.38 -31.91 19.86
C ARG A 25 -31.40 -30.84 19.36
N LYS A 26 -30.11 -30.92 19.72
CA LYS A 26 -29.06 -30.00 19.24
C LYS A 26 -28.80 -30.19 17.75
N LEU A 27 -28.74 -31.44 17.27
CA LEU A 27 -28.60 -31.74 15.84
C LEU A 27 -29.77 -31.18 15.00
N LYS A 28 -31.01 -31.35 15.47
CA LYS A 28 -32.20 -30.78 14.82
C LYS A 28 -32.15 -29.25 14.79
N SER A 29 -31.74 -28.62 15.89
CA SER A 29 -31.57 -27.17 15.98
C SER A 29 -30.50 -26.66 15.03
N GLY A 30 -29.33 -27.31 14.98
CA GLY A 30 -28.24 -26.94 14.07
C GLY A 30 -28.64 -27.09 12.59
N LYS A 31 -29.30 -28.20 12.23
CA LYS A 31 -29.83 -28.39 10.87
C LYS A 31 -30.83 -27.29 10.48
N ARG A 32 -31.66 -26.85 11.43
CA ARG A 32 -32.62 -25.76 11.22
C ARG A 32 -31.90 -24.42 11.02
N ASP A 33 -30.92 -24.09 11.86
CA ASP A 33 -30.11 -22.87 11.73
C ASP A 33 -29.34 -22.82 10.40
N ILE A 34 -28.80 -23.95 9.95
CA ILE A 34 -28.15 -24.06 8.63
C ILE A 34 -29.13 -23.70 7.52
N LYS A 35 -30.33 -24.28 7.52
CA LYS A 35 -31.34 -24.06 6.48
C LYS A 35 -31.93 -22.65 6.50
N GLU A 36 -32.27 -22.15 7.69
CA GLU A 36 -33.01 -20.90 7.83
C GLU A 36 -32.08 -19.68 7.79
N ARG A 37 -30.88 -19.76 8.38
CA ARG A 37 -29.99 -18.60 8.53
C ARG A 37 -28.70 -18.73 7.74
N LEU A 38 -27.86 -19.72 8.03
CA LEU A 38 -26.50 -19.78 7.47
C LEU A 38 -26.51 -19.94 5.95
N PHE A 39 -27.44 -20.72 5.39
CA PHE A 39 -27.59 -20.84 3.94
C PHE A 39 -27.84 -19.50 3.26
N HIS A 40 -28.69 -18.66 3.85
CA HIS A 40 -28.97 -17.31 3.33
C HIS A 40 -27.77 -16.37 3.50
N GLU A 41 -27.07 -16.44 4.63
CA GLU A 41 -25.83 -15.67 4.85
C GLU A 41 -24.73 -16.06 3.86
N ILE A 42 -24.53 -17.36 3.61
CA ILE A 42 -23.58 -17.90 2.63
C ILE A 42 -23.96 -17.46 1.23
N LYS A 43 -25.23 -17.65 0.83
CA LYS A 43 -25.72 -17.23 -0.49
C LYS A 43 -25.57 -15.73 -0.69
N LYS A 44 -25.85 -14.92 0.33
CA LYS A 44 -25.64 -13.46 0.32
C LYS A 44 -24.16 -13.10 0.19
N PHE A 45 -23.28 -13.80 0.89
CA PHE A 45 -21.83 -13.61 0.77
C PHE A 45 -21.36 -13.94 -0.65
N CYS A 46 -21.74 -15.09 -1.20
CA CYS A 46 -21.35 -15.49 -2.55
C CYS A 46 -21.91 -14.52 -3.61
N SER A 47 -23.20 -14.19 -3.53
CA SER A 47 -23.84 -13.29 -4.48
C SER A 47 -23.36 -11.84 -4.36
N LYS A 48 -22.86 -11.41 -3.20
CA LYS A 48 -22.29 -10.07 -3.02
C LYS A 48 -20.87 -9.98 -3.60
N ASN A 49 -20.07 -11.04 -3.48
CA ASN A 49 -18.64 -10.94 -3.76
C ASN A 49 -18.20 -11.56 -5.10
N PHE A 50 -18.90 -12.59 -5.59
CA PHE A 50 -18.44 -13.40 -6.72
C PHE A 50 -19.47 -13.49 -7.86
N GLU A 51 -18.98 -13.74 -9.07
CA GLU A 51 -19.78 -13.99 -10.26
C GLU A 51 -19.99 -15.50 -10.44
N GLY A 52 -21.18 -15.97 -10.09
CA GLY A 52 -21.58 -17.36 -10.36
C GLY A 52 -20.89 -18.42 -9.51
N MET A 53 -20.36 -18.08 -8.33
CA MET A 53 -19.77 -19.05 -7.39
C MET A 53 -20.78 -20.15 -7.04
N ASP A 54 -20.46 -21.38 -7.43
CA ASP A 54 -21.28 -22.56 -7.14
C ASP A 54 -20.89 -23.22 -5.81
N ILE A 55 -21.68 -24.23 -5.40
CA ILE A 55 -21.48 -24.94 -4.14
C ILE A 55 -20.17 -25.73 -4.14
N LYS A 56 -19.75 -26.27 -5.28
CA LYS A 56 -18.53 -27.08 -5.40
C LYS A 56 -17.29 -26.18 -5.26
N GLN A 57 -17.26 -25.05 -5.94
CA GLN A 57 -16.22 -24.02 -5.84
C GLN A 57 -16.12 -23.49 -4.41
N LEU A 58 -17.26 -23.21 -3.77
CA LEU A 58 -17.28 -22.78 -2.38
C LEU A 58 -16.73 -23.86 -1.43
N SER A 59 -17.07 -25.13 -1.67
CA SER A 59 -16.54 -26.25 -0.89
C SER A 59 -15.02 -26.37 -1.05
N ASN A 60 -14.51 -26.24 -2.27
CA ASN A 60 -13.07 -26.26 -2.53
C ASN A 60 -12.37 -25.09 -1.82
N LEU A 61 -12.95 -23.89 -1.90
CA LEU A 61 -12.42 -22.72 -1.20
C LEU A 61 -12.38 -22.92 0.31
N TYR A 62 -13.41 -23.55 0.88
CA TYR A 62 -13.46 -23.88 2.30
C TYR A 62 -12.33 -24.86 2.70
N GLU A 63 -12.10 -25.91 1.92
CA GLU A 63 -11.00 -26.85 2.18
C GLU A 63 -9.63 -26.17 2.09
N GLU A 64 -9.45 -25.25 1.14
CA GLU A 64 -8.19 -24.49 1.02
C GLU A 64 -7.95 -23.58 2.23
N ILE A 65 -8.99 -22.84 2.66
CA ILE A 65 -8.95 -22.02 3.88
C ILE A 65 -8.62 -22.88 5.09
N LYS A 66 -9.20 -24.09 5.17
CA LYS A 66 -8.99 -25.02 6.28
C LYS A 66 -7.56 -25.53 6.31
N ALA A 67 -7.03 -25.97 5.17
CA ALA A 67 -5.68 -26.52 5.06
C ALA A 67 -4.61 -25.49 5.45
N ASN A 68 -4.77 -24.24 5.00
CA ASN A 68 -3.74 -23.21 5.12
C ASN A 68 -4.00 -22.18 6.21
N ARG A 69 -5.11 -22.30 6.96
CA ARG A 69 -5.58 -21.28 7.93
C ARG A 69 -5.71 -19.92 7.26
N GLY A 70 -6.43 -19.91 6.14
CA GLY A 70 -6.65 -18.76 5.28
C GLY A 70 -6.26 -19.03 3.83
N VAL A 71 -6.44 -18.02 2.99
CA VAL A 71 -6.03 -18.01 1.58
C VAL A 71 -5.40 -16.65 1.31
N GLU A 72 -4.23 -16.66 0.66
CA GLU A 72 -3.56 -15.46 0.18
C GLU A 72 -2.93 -15.77 -1.17
N ILE A 73 -3.67 -15.48 -2.25
CA ILE A 73 -3.26 -15.81 -3.62
C ILE A 73 -3.56 -14.66 -4.59
N PRO A 74 -2.80 -14.52 -5.69
CA PRO A 74 -3.07 -13.54 -6.73
C PRO A 74 -4.50 -13.63 -7.29
N LEU A 75 -5.08 -12.49 -7.71
CA LEU A 75 -6.45 -12.44 -8.23
C LEU A 75 -6.68 -13.41 -9.39
N ASN A 76 -5.78 -13.42 -10.38
CA ASN A 76 -5.87 -14.31 -11.54
C ASN A 76 -5.91 -15.79 -11.13
N GLU A 77 -5.08 -16.20 -10.18
CA GLU A 77 -5.07 -17.56 -9.64
C GLU A 77 -6.35 -17.87 -8.88
N PHE A 78 -6.83 -16.92 -8.06
CA PHE A 78 -8.09 -17.06 -7.35
C PHE A 78 -9.28 -17.26 -8.30
N GLU A 79 -9.36 -16.45 -9.36
CA GLU A 79 -10.46 -16.52 -10.33
C GLU A 79 -10.40 -17.79 -11.19
N GLN A 80 -9.22 -18.34 -11.44
CA GLN A 80 -9.03 -19.62 -12.13
C GLN A 80 -9.45 -20.80 -11.26
N GLN A 81 -9.11 -20.78 -9.97
CA GLN A 81 -9.35 -21.91 -9.06
C GLN A 81 -10.78 -21.92 -8.50
N PHE A 82 -11.34 -20.74 -8.21
CA PHE A 82 -12.60 -20.62 -7.47
C PHE A 82 -13.67 -19.93 -8.30
N SER A 83 -13.70 -18.60 -8.35
CA SER A 83 -14.75 -17.84 -9.04
C SER A 83 -14.29 -16.41 -9.23
N LYS A 84 -14.81 -15.76 -10.29
CA LYS A 84 -14.53 -14.36 -10.58
C LYS A 84 -15.03 -13.44 -9.48
N VAL A 85 -14.23 -12.44 -9.11
CA VAL A 85 -14.63 -11.42 -8.15
C VAL A 85 -15.45 -10.37 -8.88
N LYS A 86 -16.58 -9.95 -8.30
CA LYS A 86 -17.43 -8.92 -8.90
C LYS A 86 -16.68 -7.61 -9.07
N ARG A 87 -16.83 -6.97 -10.24
CA ARG A 87 -16.22 -5.67 -10.55
C ARG A 87 -16.49 -4.58 -9.51
N ASP A 88 -17.70 -4.53 -8.96
CA ASP A 88 -18.09 -3.56 -7.93
C ASP A 88 -17.30 -3.72 -6.62
N ILE A 89 -16.78 -4.92 -6.36
CA ILE A 89 -15.96 -5.24 -5.19
C ILE A 89 -14.51 -4.85 -5.42
N LEU A 90 -14.02 -4.97 -6.66
CA LEU A 90 -12.68 -4.55 -7.04
C LEU A 90 -12.48 -3.04 -6.90
N ARG A 91 -13.53 -2.22 -7.10
CA ARG A 91 -13.49 -0.74 -6.91
C ARG A 91 -12.34 -0.03 -7.64
N GLY A 92 -11.87 -0.58 -8.76
CA GLY A 92 -10.72 -0.03 -9.50
C GLY A 92 -9.36 -0.39 -8.89
N ALA A 93 -9.29 -1.41 -8.03
CA ALA A 93 -8.04 -2.02 -7.60
C ALA A 93 -7.26 -2.57 -8.81
N PRO A 94 -5.92 -2.61 -8.73
CA PRO A 94 -5.09 -3.03 -9.86
C PRO A 94 -5.19 -4.54 -10.11
N SER A 95 -4.80 -4.98 -11.31
CA SER A 95 -4.88 -6.40 -11.69
C SER A 95 -3.92 -7.30 -10.92
N HIS A 96 -2.84 -6.76 -10.37
CA HIS A 96 -1.87 -7.50 -9.55
C HIS A 96 -2.28 -7.67 -8.08
N LEU A 97 -3.54 -7.38 -7.72
CA LEU A 97 -3.99 -7.54 -6.34
C LEU A 97 -3.97 -9.00 -5.88
N THR A 98 -3.91 -9.16 -4.56
CA THR A 98 -3.98 -10.44 -3.85
C THR A 98 -5.33 -10.57 -3.14
N VAL A 99 -5.99 -11.70 -3.33
CA VAL A 99 -7.19 -12.07 -2.57
C VAL A 99 -6.76 -12.69 -1.25
N CYS A 100 -7.17 -12.07 -0.15
CA CYS A 100 -6.89 -12.55 1.20
C CYS A 100 -8.19 -12.95 1.92
N ILE A 101 -8.29 -14.20 2.34
CA ILE A 101 -9.36 -14.69 3.20
C ILE A 101 -8.76 -15.19 4.50
N SER A 102 -9.15 -14.57 5.61
CA SER A 102 -8.71 -14.93 6.96
C SER A 102 -9.86 -14.85 7.95
N LEU A 103 -9.59 -15.05 9.25
CA LEU A 103 -10.57 -14.80 10.31
C LEU A 103 -11.21 -13.40 10.23
N TRP A 104 -10.46 -12.44 9.69
CA TRP A 104 -10.91 -11.06 9.48
C TRP A 104 -11.74 -10.86 8.20
N GLY A 105 -12.14 -11.94 7.54
CA GLY A 105 -12.99 -11.92 6.36
C GLY A 105 -12.23 -11.88 5.03
N PHE A 106 -12.98 -11.54 3.98
CA PHE A 106 -12.51 -11.39 2.61
C PHE A 106 -11.98 -9.97 2.41
N LYS A 107 -10.71 -9.85 2.00
CA LYS A 107 -10.01 -8.60 1.75
C LYS A 107 -9.31 -8.68 0.40
N LEU A 108 -9.21 -7.54 -0.26
CA LEU A 108 -8.36 -7.34 -1.42
C LEU A 108 -7.17 -6.53 -0.94
N ARG A 109 -5.95 -7.05 -1.13
CA ARG A 109 -4.71 -6.39 -0.70
C ARG A 109 -3.85 -6.16 -1.93
N PHE A 110 -3.20 -5.00 -1.99
CA PHE A 110 -2.17 -4.71 -2.97
C PHE A 110 -1.19 -3.71 -2.36
N PRO A 111 0.10 -3.73 -2.76
CA PRO A 111 1.13 -3.10 -1.95
C PRO A 111 1.04 -1.56 -1.92
N GLU A 112 0.48 -0.92 -2.94
CA GLU A 112 0.25 0.53 -2.95
C GLU A 112 -0.71 0.98 -1.86
N ASP A 113 -1.76 0.21 -1.58
CA ASP A 113 -2.72 0.52 -0.50
C ASP A 113 -2.05 0.41 0.87
N GLU A 114 -1.35 -0.69 1.12
CA GLU A 114 -0.63 -0.94 2.37
C GLU A 114 0.42 0.15 2.63
N LEU A 115 1.25 0.46 1.63
CA LEU A 115 2.26 1.52 1.73
C LEU A 115 1.64 2.91 1.89
N THR A 116 0.47 3.15 1.30
CA THR A 116 -0.25 4.42 1.48
C THR A 116 -0.81 4.54 2.90
N ASN A 117 -1.33 3.45 3.47
CA ASN A 117 -1.81 3.42 4.85
C ASN A 117 -0.65 3.64 5.84
N ASP A 118 0.49 2.97 5.64
CA ASP A 118 1.70 3.18 6.45
C ASP A 118 2.20 4.63 6.37
N LEU A 119 2.23 5.18 5.15
CA LEU A 119 2.62 6.58 4.91
C LEU A 119 1.65 7.56 5.59
N SER A 120 0.36 7.27 5.52
CA SER A 120 -0.71 8.07 6.13
C SER A 120 -0.55 8.15 7.65
N GLU A 121 -0.31 7.03 8.31
CA GLU A 121 -0.09 7.01 9.75
C GLU A 121 1.20 7.73 10.14
N ALA A 122 2.28 7.55 9.38
CA ALA A 122 3.51 8.28 9.63
C ALA A 122 3.32 9.81 9.51
N ILE A 123 2.53 10.27 8.53
CA ILE A 123 2.17 11.68 8.36
C ILE A 123 1.38 12.21 9.56
N ILE A 124 0.38 11.47 10.03
CA ILE A 124 -0.44 11.86 11.20
C ILE A 124 0.46 12.01 12.43
N ILE A 125 1.29 11.00 12.74
CA ILE A 125 2.21 11.01 13.87
C ILE A 125 3.21 12.18 13.78
N ALA A 126 3.75 12.45 12.59
CA ALA A 126 4.69 13.56 12.37
C ALA A 126 4.02 14.92 12.60
N SER A 127 2.81 15.10 12.07
CA SER A 127 2.02 16.33 12.21
C SER A 127 1.65 16.60 13.67
N GLU A 128 1.12 15.59 14.36
CA GLU A 128 0.75 15.71 15.78
C GLU A 128 1.97 16.06 16.64
N SER A 129 3.12 15.41 16.40
CA SER A 129 4.36 15.71 17.10
C SER A 129 4.85 17.13 16.82
N ASN A 130 4.81 17.56 15.54
CA ASN A 130 5.24 18.91 15.15
C ASN A 130 4.35 19.99 15.80
N ASN A 131 3.03 19.82 15.77
CA ASN A 131 2.09 20.76 16.40
C ASN A 131 2.33 20.89 17.92
N GLN A 132 2.64 19.78 18.60
CA GLN A 132 2.98 19.82 20.01
C GLN A 132 4.32 20.53 20.25
N ILE A 133 5.35 20.25 19.45
CA ILE A 133 6.65 20.94 19.52
C ILE A 133 6.48 22.45 19.30
N GLU A 134 5.67 22.88 18.33
CA GLU A 134 5.39 24.29 18.08
C GLU A 134 4.70 24.97 19.27
N CYS A 135 3.74 24.30 19.91
CA CYS A 135 3.13 24.79 21.14
C CYS A 135 4.14 24.96 22.28
N LEU A 136 5.07 24.00 22.43
CA LEU A 136 6.13 24.09 23.44
C LEU A 136 7.14 25.19 23.12
N SER A 137 7.47 25.41 21.85
CA SER A 137 8.44 26.43 21.43
C SER A 137 8.05 27.87 21.81
N LYS A 138 6.76 28.09 22.08
CA LYS A 138 6.21 29.39 22.50
C LYS A 138 6.31 29.63 24.02
N LYS A 139 6.64 28.61 24.81
CA LYS A 139 6.78 28.72 26.28
C LYS A 139 8.13 29.36 26.66
N MET A 140 8.21 29.90 27.88
CA MET A 140 9.48 30.41 28.41
C MET A 140 10.44 29.25 28.72
N HIS A 141 11.75 29.50 28.60
CA HIS A 141 12.77 28.47 28.83
C HIS A 141 12.74 27.85 30.24
N LYS A 142 12.26 28.60 31.24
CA LYS A 142 12.10 28.08 32.61
C LYS A 142 11.09 26.93 32.67
N ASP A 143 9.98 27.05 31.95
CA ASP A 143 8.89 26.07 31.93
C ASP A 143 9.26 24.83 31.08
N LEU A 144 10.19 25.00 30.12
CA LEU A 144 10.70 23.91 29.30
C LEU A 144 11.58 22.91 30.07
N LYS A 145 12.18 23.31 31.21
CA LYS A 145 12.98 22.39 32.03
C LYS A 145 12.14 21.28 32.64
N GLU A 146 10.90 21.58 33.01
CA GLU A 146 9.96 20.60 33.57
C GLU A 146 9.41 19.66 32.50
N GLU A 147 9.41 20.10 31.24
CA GLU A 147 8.89 19.36 30.08
C GLU A 147 9.99 18.79 29.16
N GLU A 148 11.26 18.82 29.60
CA GLU A 148 12.42 18.47 28.77
C GLU A 148 12.34 17.05 28.21
N GLU A 149 12.00 16.07 29.06
CA GLU A 149 11.87 14.67 28.63
C GLU A 149 10.69 14.44 27.68
N HIS A 150 9.60 15.18 27.87
CA HIS A 150 8.46 15.15 26.96
C HIS A 150 8.84 15.74 25.58
N LEU A 151 9.51 16.90 25.56
CA LEU A 151 10.01 17.51 24.32
C LEU A 151 11.01 16.59 23.60
N LYS A 152 11.93 15.95 24.32
CA LYS A 152 12.85 14.95 23.73
C LYS A 152 12.10 13.78 23.12
N SER A 153 11.05 13.29 23.77
CA SER A 153 10.19 12.23 23.23
C SER A 153 9.53 12.67 21.92
N LEU A 154 8.90 13.86 21.90
CA LEU A 154 8.27 14.42 20.71
C LEU A 154 9.26 14.61 19.56
N LEU A 155 10.45 15.13 19.83
CA LEU A 155 11.50 15.29 18.82
C LEU A 155 11.94 13.95 18.23
N ARG A 156 12.08 12.90 19.07
CA ARG A 156 12.41 11.55 18.59
C ARG A 156 11.29 10.98 17.73
N THR A 157 10.04 11.11 18.16
CA THR A 157 8.87 10.65 17.41
C THR A 157 8.75 11.36 16.07
N MET A 158 8.86 12.70 16.05
CA MET A 158 8.85 13.50 14.82
C MET A 158 9.98 13.10 13.87
N LYS A 159 11.20 12.90 14.37
CA LYS A 159 12.35 12.49 13.54
C LYS A 159 12.18 11.06 13.01
N PHE A 160 11.64 10.14 13.82
CA PHE A 160 11.33 8.79 13.39
C PHE A 160 10.28 8.80 12.26
N SER A 161 9.13 9.43 12.50
CA SER A 161 8.05 9.48 11.52
C SER A 161 8.46 10.22 10.24
N SER A 162 9.21 11.33 10.34
CA SER A 162 9.73 12.05 9.16
C SER A 162 10.61 11.16 8.27
N ARG A 163 11.46 10.32 8.87
CA ARG A 163 12.31 9.36 8.13
C ARG A 163 11.47 8.24 7.50
N SER A 164 10.49 7.73 8.25
CA SER A 164 9.53 6.73 7.74
C SER A 164 8.73 7.27 6.56
N ILE A 165 8.31 8.54 6.60
CA ILE A 165 7.63 9.22 5.48
C ILE A 165 8.52 9.26 4.24
N VAL A 166 9.78 9.69 4.38
CA VAL A 166 10.72 9.75 3.24
C VAL A 166 10.91 8.37 2.62
N LEU A 167 11.13 7.32 3.43
CA LEU A 167 11.27 5.95 2.91
C LEU A 167 9.97 5.44 2.27
N GLY A 168 8.84 5.63 2.94
CA GLY A 168 7.52 5.24 2.47
C GLY A 168 7.18 5.85 1.12
N CYS A 169 7.57 7.11 0.89
CA CYS A 169 7.37 7.77 -0.40
C CYS A 169 8.13 7.09 -1.55
N PHE A 170 9.39 6.70 -1.32
CA PHE A 170 10.16 5.97 -2.34
C PHE A 170 9.62 4.57 -2.58
N ASN A 171 9.25 3.86 -1.51
CA ASN A 171 8.68 2.52 -1.62
C ASN A 171 7.34 2.55 -2.36
N LEU A 172 6.48 3.54 -2.08
CA LEU A 172 5.20 3.72 -2.77
C LEU A 172 5.40 4.07 -4.24
N LEU A 173 6.33 4.99 -4.56
CA LEU A 173 6.64 5.33 -5.94
C LEU A 173 7.17 4.14 -6.73
N GLU A 174 8.10 3.39 -6.15
CA GLU A 174 8.70 2.23 -6.79
C GLU A 174 7.68 1.12 -7.00
N THR A 175 6.86 0.84 -5.98
CA THR A 175 5.74 -0.11 -6.08
C THR A 175 4.79 0.31 -7.19
N TYR A 176 4.34 1.56 -7.20
CA TYR A 176 3.41 2.08 -8.22
C TYR A 176 3.99 1.94 -9.64
N LEU A 177 5.25 2.29 -9.85
CA LEU A 177 5.91 2.15 -11.15
C LEU A 177 6.01 0.68 -11.56
N ASN A 178 6.38 -0.21 -10.65
CA ASN A 178 6.45 -1.65 -10.93
C ASN A 178 5.06 -2.23 -11.23
N GLY A 179 4.03 -1.80 -10.49
CA GLY A 179 2.63 -2.16 -10.72
C GLY A 179 2.15 -1.75 -12.11
N LEU A 180 2.45 -0.51 -12.54
CA LEU A 180 2.17 -0.04 -13.90
C LEU A 180 2.85 -0.90 -14.98
N ALA A 181 4.13 -1.24 -14.79
CA ALA A 181 4.86 -2.08 -15.73
C ALA A 181 4.26 -3.48 -15.81
N TRP A 182 3.92 -4.08 -14.66
CA TRP A 182 3.28 -5.39 -14.59
C TRP A 182 1.92 -5.38 -15.29
N ASP A 183 1.05 -4.42 -14.93
CA ASP A 183 -0.30 -4.33 -15.50
C ASP A 183 -0.24 -4.15 -17.03
N PHE A 184 0.69 -3.32 -17.52
CA PHE A 184 0.90 -3.14 -18.96
C PHE A 184 1.31 -4.45 -19.65
N MET A 185 2.27 -5.18 -19.08
CA MET A 185 2.78 -6.44 -19.64
C MET A 185 1.71 -7.55 -19.68
N GLN A 186 0.75 -7.54 -18.76
CA GLN A 186 -0.33 -8.53 -18.72
C GLN A 186 -1.51 -8.18 -19.63
N THR A 187 -1.79 -6.90 -19.84
CA THR A 187 -3.04 -6.46 -20.50
C THR A 187 -2.86 -5.98 -21.94
N ASN A 188 -1.64 -5.63 -22.35
CA ASN A 188 -1.37 -5.08 -23.68
C ASN A 188 -0.63 -6.07 -24.57
N ASP A 189 -0.84 -5.95 -25.89
CA ASP A 189 -0.04 -6.68 -26.86
C ASP A 189 1.38 -6.09 -26.92
N ILE A 190 2.31 -6.79 -26.28
CA ILE A 190 3.72 -6.41 -26.22
C ILE A 190 4.53 -6.84 -27.44
N THR A 191 3.93 -7.50 -28.45
CA THR A 191 4.67 -8.00 -29.63
C THR A 191 5.45 -6.90 -30.34
N ASN A 192 4.89 -5.69 -30.39
CA ASN A 192 5.48 -4.51 -31.02
C ASN A 192 6.58 -3.82 -30.20
N LEU A 193 6.80 -4.22 -28.94
CA LEU A 193 7.90 -3.69 -28.13
C LEU A 193 9.23 -4.34 -28.48
N SER A 194 10.28 -3.54 -28.59
CA SER A 194 11.65 -4.06 -28.71
C SER A 194 12.06 -4.83 -27.45
N ASN A 195 12.93 -5.84 -27.60
CA ASN A 195 13.42 -6.64 -26.48
C ASN A 195 14.04 -5.81 -25.35
N ARG A 196 14.66 -4.66 -25.70
CA ARG A 196 15.20 -3.73 -24.71
C ARG A 196 14.09 -3.08 -23.87
N LYS A 197 12.98 -2.68 -24.48
CA LYS A 197 11.82 -2.10 -23.76
C LYS A 197 11.16 -3.15 -22.87
N LYS A 198 10.97 -4.38 -23.38
CA LYS A 198 10.45 -5.52 -22.59
C LYS A 198 11.31 -5.78 -21.36
N LYS A 199 12.63 -5.96 -21.55
CA LYS A 199 13.57 -6.18 -20.46
C LYS A 199 13.57 -5.02 -19.45
N THR A 200 13.38 -3.78 -19.91
CA THR A 200 13.29 -2.62 -19.01
C THR A 200 12.06 -2.70 -18.10
N LEU A 201 10.93 -3.21 -18.59
CA LEU A 201 9.70 -3.36 -17.79
C LEU A 201 9.73 -4.63 -16.91
N GLU A 202 10.37 -5.71 -17.37
CA GLU A 202 10.47 -6.99 -16.64
C GLU A 202 11.51 -6.95 -15.51
N ASP A 203 12.65 -6.31 -15.73
CA ASP A 203 13.78 -6.29 -14.80
C ASP A 203 13.62 -5.18 -13.75
N ALA A 204 12.61 -5.35 -12.89
CA ALA A 204 12.28 -4.36 -11.88
C ALA A 204 13.39 -4.12 -10.84
N THR A 205 14.36 -5.02 -10.67
CA THR A 205 15.39 -4.90 -9.62
C THR A 205 16.67 -4.21 -10.09
N SER A 206 17.00 -4.28 -11.39
CA SER A 206 18.23 -3.67 -11.92
C SER A 206 18.05 -2.23 -12.40
N VAL A 207 16.81 -1.81 -12.67
CA VAL A 207 16.51 -0.48 -13.20
C VAL A 207 16.41 0.53 -12.07
N SER A 208 17.21 1.60 -12.13
CA SER A 208 17.18 2.66 -11.13
C SER A 208 15.83 3.36 -11.08
N ILE A 209 15.42 3.90 -9.91
CA ILE A 209 14.14 4.63 -9.80
C ILE A 209 14.04 5.81 -10.78
N ARG A 210 15.19 6.45 -11.07
CA ARG A 210 15.30 7.52 -12.08
C ARG A 210 14.95 7.00 -13.47
N ASP A 211 15.50 5.85 -13.84
CA ASP A 211 15.20 5.21 -15.11
C ASP A 211 13.75 4.74 -15.19
N LYS A 212 13.18 4.19 -14.10
CA LYS A 212 11.76 3.81 -14.06
C LYS A 212 10.85 5.00 -14.30
N LEU A 213 11.10 6.12 -13.60
CA LEU A 213 10.35 7.37 -13.76
C LEU A 213 10.34 7.89 -15.20
N ILE A 214 11.46 7.78 -15.91
CA ILE A 214 11.57 8.25 -17.30
C ILE A 214 10.99 7.22 -18.28
N LYS A 215 11.47 5.99 -18.20
CA LYS A 215 11.25 4.98 -19.24
C LYS A 215 9.89 4.31 -19.13
N TYR A 216 9.36 4.05 -17.92
CA TYR A 216 8.11 3.31 -17.81
C TYR A 216 6.94 4.10 -18.40
N PRO A 217 6.70 5.38 -18.03
CA PRO A 217 5.61 6.14 -18.64
C PRO A 217 5.79 6.32 -20.15
N GLU A 218 7.02 6.49 -20.64
CA GLU A 218 7.30 6.61 -22.08
C GLU A 218 7.03 5.31 -22.85
N ILE A 219 7.45 4.17 -22.31
CA ILE A 219 7.21 2.87 -22.93
C ILE A 219 5.72 2.55 -22.95
N ILE A 220 5.02 2.78 -21.83
CA ILE A 220 3.60 2.44 -21.65
C ILE A 220 2.69 3.33 -22.51
N SER A 221 2.92 4.65 -22.52
CA SER A 221 2.09 5.60 -23.27
C SER A 221 2.52 5.80 -24.73
N GLY A 222 3.73 5.38 -25.09
CA GLY A 222 4.37 5.69 -26.37
C GLY A 222 4.82 7.15 -26.53
N LYS A 223 4.71 7.98 -25.48
CA LYS A 223 5.02 9.43 -25.52
C LYS A 223 5.92 9.82 -24.35
N LYS A 224 6.84 10.75 -24.57
CA LYS A 224 7.65 11.31 -23.49
C LYS A 224 6.77 12.07 -22.49
N LEU A 225 7.02 11.84 -21.21
CA LEU A 225 6.39 12.57 -20.10
C LEU A 225 7.21 13.79 -19.68
N TRP A 226 8.53 13.65 -19.61
CA TRP A 226 9.43 14.68 -19.07
C TRP A 226 10.20 15.40 -20.17
N ASP A 227 10.26 16.72 -20.06
CA ASP A 227 11.16 17.56 -20.85
C ASP A 227 12.58 17.59 -20.25
N GLN A 228 13.55 18.13 -20.98
CA GLN A 228 14.98 18.09 -20.60
C GLN A 228 15.34 18.84 -19.30
N ASN A 229 14.42 19.61 -18.69
CA ASN A 229 14.59 20.29 -17.40
C ASN A 229 13.27 20.35 -16.63
N ASP A 230 12.54 19.24 -16.56
CA ASP A 230 11.26 19.21 -15.87
C ASP A 230 11.45 19.44 -14.36
N SER A 231 10.93 20.57 -13.88
CA SER A 231 11.12 21.00 -12.49
C SER A 231 10.58 20.01 -11.47
N ASP A 232 9.51 19.27 -11.77
CA ASP A 232 8.92 18.35 -10.79
C ASP A 232 9.75 17.08 -10.67
N PHE A 233 10.20 16.58 -11.82
CA PHE A 233 11.11 15.45 -11.88
C PHE A 233 12.43 15.77 -11.17
N ASP A 234 13.04 16.91 -11.52
CA ASP A 234 14.31 17.33 -10.92
C ASP A 234 14.15 17.63 -9.44
N SER A 235 13.04 18.23 -9.01
CA SER A 235 12.78 18.49 -7.59
C SER A 235 12.74 17.18 -6.80
N PHE A 236 12.05 16.15 -7.28
CA PHE A 236 12.02 14.87 -6.56
C PHE A 236 13.36 14.13 -6.61
N VAL A 237 13.94 13.97 -7.80
CA VAL A 237 15.14 13.14 -8.01
C VAL A 237 16.40 13.80 -7.43
N ASN A 238 16.54 15.12 -7.50
CA ASN A 238 17.76 15.80 -7.05
C ASN A 238 17.63 16.32 -5.62
N THR A 239 16.42 16.69 -5.16
CA THR A 239 16.24 17.20 -3.78
C THR A 239 15.96 16.08 -2.78
N VAL A 240 15.12 15.11 -3.15
CA VAL A 240 14.62 14.11 -2.18
C VAL A 240 15.49 12.85 -2.15
N LYS A 241 15.97 12.38 -3.30
CA LYS A 241 16.79 11.17 -3.40
C LYS A 241 18.02 11.18 -2.46
N PRO A 242 18.76 12.29 -2.28
CA PRO A 242 19.87 12.30 -1.33
C PRO A 242 19.44 11.96 0.10
N TYR A 243 18.25 12.38 0.55
CA TYR A 243 17.71 12.02 1.86
C TYR A 243 17.43 10.52 1.96
N ARG A 244 16.79 9.93 0.95
CA ARG A 244 16.57 8.47 0.90
C ARG A 244 17.90 7.71 0.94
N ASP A 245 18.88 8.12 0.13
CA ASP A 245 20.19 7.47 0.07
C ASP A 245 20.94 7.59 1.41
N SER A 246 20.73 8.67 2.17
CA SER A 246 21.25 8.81 3.53
C SER A 246 20.58 7.89 4.56
N LEU A 247 19.32 7.50 4.33
CA LEU A 247 18.58 6.57 5.20
C LEU A 247 18.90 5.11 4.92
N VAL A 248 18.98 4.73 3.64
CA VAL A 248 19.22 3.32 3.26
C VAL A 248 20.70 2.93 3.27
N HIS A 249 21.59 3.92 3.14
CA HIS A 249 23.03 3.73 3.14
C HIS A 249 23.68 4.73 4.10
N PRO A 250 23.35 4.66 5.40
CA PRO A 250 23.82 5.61 6.39
C PRO A 250 25.35 5.53 6.52
N SER A 251 25.98 6.69 6.69
CA SER A 251 27.40 6.79 6.98
C SER A 251 27.59 7.63 8.23
N PRO A 252 28.39 7.19 9.21
CA PRO A 252 28.67 7.98 10.41
C PRO A 252 29.72 9.07 10.16
N PHE A 253 30.23 9.21 8.92
CA PHE A 253 31.30 10.13 8.57
C PHE A 253 30.81 11.18 7.57
N SER A 254 31.25 12.42 7.77
CA SER A 254 31.15 13.45 6.72
C SER A 254 32.20 13.16 5.64
N ALA A 255 31.75 12.62 4.52
CA ALA A 255 32.63 12.28 3.39
C ALA A 255 31.94 12.62 2.04
N PRO A 256 31.65 13.90 1.78
CA PRO A 256 30.89 14.31 0.59
C PRO A 256 31.56 13.87 -0.72
N GLU A 257 32.90 13.86 -0.76
CA GLU A 257 33.69 13.41 -1.93
C GLU A 257 33.42 11.94 -2.31
N LYS A 258 33.07 11.08 -1.35
CA LYS A 258 32.81 9.65 -1.59
C LYS A 258 31.38 9.37 -2.07
N PHE A 259 30.47 10.34 -1.98
CA PHE A 259 29.03 10.13 -2.19
C PHE A 259 28.42 11.10 -3.19
N GLY A 260 29.18 11.49 -4.22
CA GLY A 260 28.69 12.35 -5.29
C GLY A 260 28.41 13.79 -4.85
N GLY A 261 29.16 14.29 -3.86
CA GLY A 261 29.12 15.69 -3.42
C GLY A 261 28.21 15.98 -2.22
N TYR A 262 27.40 15.02 -1.76
CA TYR A 262 26.48 15.22 -0.64
C TYR A 262 26.97 14.60 0.66
N ASP A 263 26.86 15.34 1.76
CA ASP A 263 27.14 14.85 3.10
C ASP A 263 25.94 14.06 3.64
N LYS A 264 26.02 12.72 3.55
CA LYS A 264 24.97 11.80 4.01
C LYS A 264 24.66 11.94 5.50
N LEU A 265 25.68 12.14 6.35
CA LEU A 265 25.46 12.30 7.79
C LEU A 265 24.63 13.54 8.06
N ARG A 266 24.98 14.66 7.41
CA ARG A 266 24.23 15.91 7.52
C ARG A 266 22.80 15.76 7.01
N LEU A 267 22.60 15.09 5.89
CA LEU A 267 21.26 14.83 5.33
C LEU A 267 20.40 13.98 6.28
N LEU A 268 20.97 12.92 6.86
CA LEU A 268 20.27 12.04 7.82
C LEU A 268 19.74 12.82 9.04
N TYR A 269 20.50 13.80 9.53
CA TYR A 269 20.09 14.64 10.66
C TYR A 269 19.12 15.76 10.27
N ARG A 270 19.20 16.24 9.02
CA ARG A 270 18.33 17.28 8.48
C ARG A 270 16.92 16.81 8.14
N ILE A 271 16.67 15.51 8.02
CA ILE A 271 15.30 15.01 7.81
C ILE A 271 14.44 15.43 9.00
N ASP A 272 13.50 16.31 8.73
CA ASP A 272 12.52 16.90 9.64
C ASP A 272 11.13 16.89 8.99
N PHE A 273 10.17 17.50 9.69
CA PHE A 273 8.78 17.54 9.24
C PHE A 273 8.65 18.21 7.87
N ASP A 274 9.29 19.36 7.65
CA ASP A 274 9.23 20.07 6.38
C ASP A 274 9.81 19.27 5.22
N THR A 275 10.97 18.63 5.44
CA THR A 275 11.59 17.73 4.45
C THR A 275 10.65 16.57 4.11
N ALA A 276 10.02 15.96 5.12
CA ALA A 276 9.08 14.87 4.94
C ALA A 276 7.83 15.32 4.16
N MET A 277 7.25 16.48 4.49
CA MET A 277 6.08 16.99 3.80
C MET A 277 6.36 17.42 2.36
N LEU A 278 7.51 18.04 2.10
CA LEU A 278 7.97 18.31 0.74
C LEU A 278 8.07 17.01 -0.08
N THR A 279 8.60 15.95 0.52
CA THR A 279 8.74 14.63 -0.10
C THR A 279 7.38 14.05 -0.51
N VAL A 280 6.39 14.11 0.39
CA VAL A 280 5.03 13.62 0.10
C VAL A 280 4.36 14.45 -0.99
N ASN A 281 4.49 15.77 -0.94
CA ASN A 281 3.91 16.66 -1.96
C ASN A 281 4.46 16.38 -3.35
N LEU A 282 5.79 16.23 -3.46
CA LEU A 282 6.44 15.89 -4.73
C LEU A 282 6.04 14.49 -5.21
N LEU A 283 5.93 13.51 -4.31
CA LEU A 283 5.44 12.16 -4.64
C LEU A 283 4.03 12.21 -5.26
N VAL A 284 3.08 12.85 -4.57
CA VAL A 284 1.69 12.96 -5.02
C VAL A 284 1.62 13.66 -6.37
N LYS A 285 2.40 14.73 -6.55
CA LYS A 285 2.48 15.45 -7.83
C LYS A 285 2.98 14.56 -8.96
N LEU A 286 4.06 13.81 -8.72
CA LEU A 286 4.61 12.86 -9.70
C LEU A 286 3.62 11.76 -10.08
N ILE A 287 3.04 11.07 -9.09
CA ILE A 287 2.09 9.98 -9.34
C ILE A 287 0.88 10.49 -10.14
N LYS A 288 0.34 11.67 -9.79
CA LYS A 288 -0.77 12.28 -10.54
C LYS A 288 -0.39 12.58 -11.99
N ARG A 289 0.78 13.16 -12.23
CA ARG A 289 1.28 13.44 -13.59
C ARG A 289 1.45 12.15 -14.39
N ILE A 290 2.06 11.13 -13.81
CA ILE A 290 2.22 9.82 -14.46
C ILE A 290 0.87 9.17 -14.76
N ASN A 291 -0.07 9.16 -13.81
CA ASN A 291 -1.40 8.58 -13.99
C ASN A 291 -2.18 9.28 -15.12
N THR A 292 -2.11 10.61 -15.15
CA THR A 292 -2.77 11.43 -16.19
C THR A 292 -2.11 11.25 -17.55
N HIS A 293 -0.80 11.09 -17.60
CA HIS A 293 -0.06 10.84 -18.83
C HIS A 293 -0.40 9.48 -19.46
N ILE A 294 -0.52 8.45 -18.62
CA ILE A 294 -0.80 7.08 -19.07
C ILE A 294 -2.29 6.90 -19.41
N GLY A 295 -3.19 7.32 -18.51
CA GLY A 295 -4.63 7.08 -18.67
C GLY A 295 -5.41 8.21 -19.36
N GLY A 296 -4.78 9.37 -19.58
CA GLY A 296 -5.46 10.57 -20.05
C GLY A 296 -6.13 11.38 -18.92
N PRO A 297 -6.71 12.56 -19.25
CA PRO A 297 -7.27 13.50 -18.27
C PRO A 297 -8.55 12.99 -17.59
N GLU A 298 -9.30 12.11 -18.25
CA GLU A 298 -10.53 11.50 -17.71
C GLU A 298 -10.25 10.32 -16.76
N ASN A 299 -8.99 9.88 -16.67
CA ASN A 299 -8.64 8.73 -15.84
C ASN A 299 -8.75 9.10 -14.35
N LYS A 300 -9.59 8.34 -13.63
CA LYS A 300 -9.72 8.53 -12.19
C LYS A 300 -8.43 8.09 -11.50
N TYR A 301 -8.06 8.83 -10.46
CA TYR A 301 -6.96 8.41 -9.61
C TYR A 301 -7.33 7.13 -8.84
N PRO A 302 -6.34 6.28 -8.54
CA PRO A 302 -6.54 5.18 -7.61
C PRO A 302 -7.09 5.67 -6.26
N ILE A 303 -7.86 4.81 -5.58
CA ILE A 303 -8.52 5.15 -4.32
C ILE A 303 -7.49 5.53 -3.26
N TRP A 304 -6.42 4.74 -3.10
CA TRP A 304 -5.33 5.00 -2.16
C TRP A 304 -4.72 6.40 -2.36
N LEU A 305 -4.48 6.81 -3.61
CA LEU A 305 -3.93 8.14 -3.90
C LEU A 305 -4.91 9.25 -3.50
N SER A 306 -6.20 9.03 -3.74
CA SER A 306 -7.26 9.97 -3.38
C SER A 306 -7.38 10.11 -1.86
N GLU A 307 -7.17 9.04 -1.11
CA GLU A 307 -7.17 9.04 0.36
C GLU A 307 -5.95 9.75 0.93
N LEU A 308 -4.75 9.49 0.41
CA LEU A 308 -3.54 10.23 0.78
C LEU A 308 -3.71 11.73 0.58
N VAL A 309 -4.28 12.15 -0.56
CA VAL A 309 -4.56 13.57 -0.84
C VAL A 309 -5.55 14.18 0.16
N LYS A 310 -6.56 13.42 0.61
CA LYS A 310 -7.51 13.90 1.63
C LYS A 310 -6.80 14.14 2.96
N ILE A 311 -5.90 13.25 3.35
CA ILE A 311 -5.12 13.37 4.60
C ILE A 311 -4.25 14.64 4.56
N LEU A 312 -3.55 14.89 3.46
CA LEU A 312 -2.74 16.11 3.29
C LEU A 312 -3.56 17.39 3.42
N LYS A 313 -4.77 17.41 2.85
CA LYS A 313 -5.69 18.56 2.98
C LYS A 313 -6.15 18.77 4.42
N ASN A 314 -6.43 17.69 5.16
CA ASN A 314 -6.89 17.76 6.54
C ASN A 314 -5.82 18.32 7.48
N ILE A 315 -4.55 18.08 7.18
CA ILE A 315 -3.41 18.55 7.99
C ILE A 315 -3.09 20.04 7.72
N LYS A 316 -3.91 20.74 6.91
CA LYS A 316 -3.75 22.16 6.54
C LYS A 316 -2.39 22.48 5.91
N ILE A 317 -1.79 21.52 5.23
CA ILE A 317 -0.58 21.76 4.46
C ILE A 317 -1.03 22.38 3.15
N SER A 318 -0.61 23.62 2.88
CA SER A 318 -0.87 24.27 1.58
C SER A 318 -0.15 23.46 0.50
N ILE A 319 -0.93 22.88 -0.42
CA ILE A 319 -0.45 22.18 -1.63
C ILE A 319 -0.09 23.21 -2.70
#